data_AF-A0A6P2G8L8-F1
#
_entry.id   AF-A0A6P2G8L8-F1
#
_cell.length_a   1.000
_cell.length_b   1.000
_cell.length_c   1.000
_cell.angle_alpha   90.00
_cell.angle_beta   90.00
_cell.angle_gamma   90.00
#
_symmetry.space_group_name_H-M   'P 1'
#
loop_
_entity.id
_entity.type
_entity.pdbx_description
1 polymer ?
#
loop_
_entity_poly.entity_id
_entity_poly.type
_entity_poly.pdbx_seq_one_letter_code
_entity_poly.pdbx_strand_id
1 'polypeptide(L)'
;MLQADLLFGRDIAGRGPVTDEERTAFLADVVTPRFPDGFTVWDTRGQWRDRATGRTIRETGFVVRIVADDTDDTRARLQAIRHAYVERFRQQSVGITIVPACASF
;
A
#
# COMPACT_ATOMS: atom_id res chain seq x y z
N MET A 1 -10.95 -4.54 16.56
CA MET A 1 -9.78 -4.47 15.67
C MET A 1 -10.23 -4.08 14.27
N LEU A 2 -9.30 -3.61 13.44
CA LEU A 2 -9.50 -3.41 12.01
C LEU A 2 -8.55 -4.30 11.22
N GLN A 3 -8.95 -4.63 9.99
CA GLN A 3 -8.04 -5.08 8.94
C GLN A 3 -7.96 -3.96 7.90
N ALA A 4 -6.74 -3.53 7.59
CA ALA A 4 -6.46 -2.57 6.53
C ALA A 4 -5.62 -3.22 5.42
N ASP A 5 -6.08 -3.09 4.18
CA ASP A 5 -5.27 -3.42 3.01
C ASP A 5 -4.84 -2.13 2.32
N LEU A 6 -3.53 -1.91 2.22
CA LEU A 6 -2.92 -0.82 1.47
C LEU A 6 -2.51 -1.35 0.09
N LEU A 7 -3.03 -0.75 -0.98
CA LEU A 7 -2.87 -1.23 -2.36
C LEU A 7 -1.87 -0.32 -3.09
N PHE A 8 -0.67 -0.84 -3.32
CA PHE A 8 0.44 -0.10 -3.93
C PHE A 8 0.63 -0.49 -5.39
N GLY A 9 0.54 0.50 -6.28
CA GLY A 9 0.93 0.40 -7.68
C GLY A 9 2.42 0.60 -7.86
N ARG A 10 3.06 -0.23 -8.71
CA ARG A 10 4.51 -0.13 -8.97
C ARG A 10 4.83 0.71 -10.19
N ASP A 11 3.86 1.04 -11.04
CA ASP A 11 4.13 1.73 -12.30
C ASP A 11 4.30 3.24 -12.07
N ILE A 12 5.53 3.73 -12.19
CA ILE A 12 5.86 5.15 -11.91
C ILE A 12 5.99 5.91 -13.23
N ALA A 13 5.30 7.05 -13.34
CA ALA A 13 5.40 7.90 -14.52
C ALA A 13 6.84 8.39 -14.75
N GLY A 14 7.34 8.22 -15.98
CA GLY A 14 8.65 8.73 -16.39
C GLY A 14 9.87 7.90 -15.96
N ARG A 15 9.68 6.73 -15.33
CA ARG A 15 10.77 5.78 -15.02
C ARG A 15 10.29 4.33 -15.02
N GLY A 16 11.22 3.40 -14.82
CA GLY A 16 10.87 1.99 -14.58
C GLY A 16 10.05 1.81 -13.29
N PRO A 17 9.34 0.67 -13.15
CA PRO A 17 8.51 0.40 -11.99
C PRO A 17 9.33 0.35 -10.71
N VAL A 18 8.68 0.54 -9.56
CA VAL A 18 9.31 0.35 -8.24
C VAL A 18 9.93 -1.04 -8.19
N THR A 19 11.22 -1.14 -7.90
CA THR A 19 11.95 -2.42 -7.88
C THR A 19 11.66 -3.22 -6.60
N ASP A 20 12.08 -4.49 -6.56
CA ASP A 20 11.91 -5.29 -5.35
C ASP A 20 12.80 -4.79 -4.21
N GLU A 21 13.97 -4.24 -4.51
CA GLU A 21 14.86 -3.59 -3.55
C GLU A 21 14.24 -2.29 -3.02
N GLU A 22 13.68 -1.46 -3.90
CA GLU A 22 12.99 -0.22 -3.48
C GLU A 22 11.75 -0.53 -2.62
N ARG A 23 10.99 -1.56 -2.98
CA ARG A 23 9.88 -2.06 -2.16
C ARG A 23 10.38 -2.53 -0.80
N THR A 24 11.43 -3.34 -0.76
CA THR A 24 11.99 -3.89 0.48
C THR A 24 12.47 -2.77 1.40
N ALA A 25 13.18 -1.79 0.86
CA ALA A 25 13.59 -0.59 1.59
C ALA A 25 12.38 0.20 2.11
N PHE A 26 11.36 0.43 1.29
CA PHE A 26 10.15 1.12 1.75
C PHE A 26 9.46 0.40 2.91
N LEU A 27 9.32 -0.93 2.84
CA LEU A 27 8.75 -1.71 3.93
C LEU A 27 9.56 -1.55 5.22
N ALA A 28 10.89 -1.70 5.13
CA ALA A 28 11.79 -1.57 6.27
C ALA A 28 11.82 -0.16 6.87
N ASP A 29 11.89 0.88 6.04
CA ASP A 29 12.08 2.27 6.48
C ASP A 29 10.76 2.92 6.95
N VAL A 30 9.61 2.49 6.40
CA VAL A 30 8.33 3.19 6.55
C VAL A 30 7.28 2.33 7.25
N VAL A 31 7.08 1.10 6.80
CA VAL A 31 5.96 0.26 7.29
C VAL A 31 6.32 -0.36 8.64
N THR A 32 7.46 -1.05 8.72
CA THR A 32 7.90 -1.75 9.95
C THR A 32 7.98 -0.85 11.18
N PRO A 33 8.53 0.38 11.13
CA PRO A 33 8.59 1.24 12.32
C PRO A 33 7.22 1.73 12.80
N ARG A 34 6.20 1.75 11.92
CA ARG A 34 4.83 2.16 12.26
C ARG A 34 3.99 0.99 12.77
N PHE A 35 4.26 -0.22 12.29
CA PHE A 35 3.59 -1.46 12.66
C PHE A 35 4.63 -2.54 13.04
N PRO A 36 5.33 -2.38 14.19
CA PRO A 36 6.39 -3.27 14.61
C PRO A 36 5.90 -4.68 14.97
N ASP A 37 4.61 -4.81 15.33
CA ASP A 37 3.97 -6.09 15.65
C ASP A 37 3.73 -6.96 14.39
N GLY A 38 3.89 -6.38 13.20
CA GLY A 38 3.93 -7.09 11.93
C GLY A 38 2.85 -6.70 10.93
N PHE A 39 3.01 -7.24 9.72
CA PHE A 39 2.12 -7.09 8.58
C PHE A 39 2.38 -8.22 7.59
N THR A 40 1.45 -8.46 6.67
CA THR A 40 1.62 -9.44 5.58
C THR A 40 1.68 -8.73 4.24
N VAL A 41 2.54 -9.20 3.33
CA VAL A 41 2.71 -8.64 1.98
C VAL A 41 2.52 -9.72 0.94
N TRP A 42 1.85 -9.39 -0.16
CA TRP A 42 1.79 -10.24 -1.35
C TRP A 42 1.76 -9.41 -2.64
N ASP A 43 2.25 -10.02 -3.71
CA ASP A 43 2.23 -9.42 -5.04
C ASP A 43 0.84 -9.47 -5.68
N THR A 44 0.53 -8.44 -6.45
CA THR A 44 -0.74 -8.33 -7.17
C THR A 44 -0.53 -7.97 -8.62
N ARG A 45 -1.51 -8.33 -9.45
CA ARG A 45 -1.63 -7.90 -10.84
C ARG A 45 -3.01 -7.31 -11.04
N GLY A 46 -3.06 -6.00 -11.26
CA GLY A 46 -4.27 -5.24 -11.48
C GLY A 46 -4.54 -4.98 -12.96
N GLN A 47 -5.81 -4.75 -13.29
CA GLN A 47 -6.21 -4.20 -14.58
C GLN A 47 -7.29 -3.15 -14.36
N TRP A 48 -7.13 -1.99 -14.97
CA TRP A 48 -8.12 -0.92 -14.88
C TRP A 48 -8.28 -0.22 -16.24
N ARG A 49 -9.45 0.37 -16.46
CA ARG A 49 -9.74 1.10 -17.70
C ARG A 49 -9.40 2.57 -17.51
N ASP A 50 -8.43 3.04 -18.28
CA ASP A 50 -8.13 4.47 -18.39
C ASP A 50 -9.35 5.21 -18.93
N ARG A 51 -9.87 6.17 -18.16
CA ARG A 51 -11.12 6.87 -18.52
C ARG A 51 -10.93 7.87 -19.65
N ALA A 52 -9.71 8.38 -19.86
CA ALA A 52 -9.43 9.36 -20.90
C ALA A 52 -9.23 8.70 -22.27
N THR A 53 -8.59 7.52 -22.29
CA THR A 53 -8.20 6.81 -23.51
C THR A 53 -9.04 5.55 -23.78
N GLY A 54 -9.80 5.08 -22.79
CA GLY A 54 -10.60 3.85 -22.86
C GLY A 54 -9.77 2.56 -22.82
N ARG A 55 -8.45 2.65 -22.72
CA ARG A 55 -7.53 1.50 -22.76
C ARG A 55 -7.53 0.76 -21.43
N THR A 56 -7.47 -0.57 -21.47
CA THR A 56 -7.17 -1.36 -20.27
C THR A 56 -5.67 -1.29 -19.99
N ILE A 57 -5.32 -0.66 -18.88
CA ILE A 57 -3.97 -0.64 -18.32
C ILE A 57 -3.82 -1.87 -17.43
N ARG A 58 -2.67 -2.53 -17.55
CA ARG A 58 -2.28 -3.63 -16.68
C ARG A 58 -1.15 -3.12 -15.81
N GLU A 59 -1.29 -3.33 -14.51
CA GLU A 59 -0.35 -2.80 -13.54
C GLU A 59 0.11 -3.92 -12.60
N THR A 60 1.40 -3.91 -12.30
CA THR A 60 1.94 -4.73 -11.21
C THR A 60 1.90 -3.94 -9.91
N GLY A 61 1.60 -4.63 -8.83
CA GLY A 61 1.43 -4.01 -7.53
C GLY A 61 1.80 -4.94 -6.40
N PHE A 62 1.63 -4.47 -5.18
CA PHE A 62 1.67 -5.28 -3.97
C PHE A 62 0.66 -4.74 -2.97
N VAL A 63 0.21 -5.62 -2.07
CA VAL A 63 -0.65 -5.24 -0.95
C VAL A 63 0.10 -5.42 0.35
N VAL A 64 -0.06 -4.47 1.26
CA VAL A 64 0.32 -4.62 2.67
C VAL A 64 -0.96 -4.74 3.49
N ARG A 65 -1.14 -5.86 4.16
CA ARG A 65 -2.22 -6.08 5.12
C ARG A 65 -1.74 -5.88 6.53
N ILE A 66 -2.48 -5.07 7.27
CA ILE A 66 -2.26 -4.78 8.69
C ILE A 66 -3.53 -5.12 9.44
N VAL A 67 -3.39 -5.82 10.56
CA VAL A 67 -4.47 -6.07 11.52
C VAL A 67 -4.05 -5.44 12.84
N ALA A 68 -4.85 -4.53 13.37
CA ALA A 68 -4.49 -3.73 14.55
C ALA A 68 -5.74 -3.26 15.30
N ASP A 69 -5.55 -2.65 16.47
CA ASP A 69 -6.64 -1.97 17.16
C ASP A 69 -7.21 -0.82 16.33
N ASP A 70 -8.53 -0.67 16.36
CA ASP A 70 -9.21 0.40 15.63
C ASP A 70 -9.18 1.68 16.46
N THR A 71 -8.07 2.41 16.33
CA THR A 71 -7.83 3.68 17.01
C THR A 71 -7.49 4.78 16.00
N ASP A 72 -7.65 6.03 16.42
CA ASP A 72 -7.26 7.20 15.60
C ASP A 72 -5.77 7.18 15.28
N ASP A 73 -4.92 6.72 16.21
CA ASP A 73 -3.48 6.57 15.99
C ASP A 73 -3.18 5.50 14.92
N THR A 74 -3.83 4.32 14.98
CA THR A 74 -3.72 3.30 13.92
C THR A 74 -4.07 3.90 12.56
N ARG A 75 -5.19 4.64 12.48
CA ARG A 75 -5.65 5.28 11.24
C ARG A 75 -4.65 6.33 10.74
N ALA A 76 -4.08 7.13 11.64
CA ALA A 76 -3.06 8.12 11.30
C ALA A 76 -1.78 7.46 10.75
N ARG A 77 -1.32 6.36 11.37
CA ARG A 77 -0.16 5.58 10.88
C ARG A 77 -0.40 4.99 9.50
N LEU A 78 -1.60 4.45 9.23
CA LEU A 78 -1.98 3.97 7.90
C LEU A 78 -1.92 5.09 6.84
N GLN A 79 -2.44 6.28 7.17
CA GLN A 79 -2.36 7.43 6.26
C GLN A 79 -0.91 7.89 6.03
N ALA A 80 -0.09 7.89 7.08
CA ALA A 80 1.32 8.24 6.97
C ALA A 80 2.09 7.30 6.02
N ILE A 81 1.78 5.99 6.00
CA ILE A 81 2.37 5.05 5.04
C ILE A 81 1.97 5.43 3.60
N ARG A 82 0.69 5.73 3.37
CA ARG A 82 0.19 6.12 2.04
C ARG A 82 0.88 7.38 1.53
N HIS A 83 0.96 8.41 2.37
CA HIS A 83 1.62 9.67 2.03
C HIS A 83 3.10 9.46 1.74
N ALA A 84 3.81 8.70 2.59
CA ALA A 84 5.23 8.43 2.38
C ALA A 84 5.50 7.72 1.04
N TYR A 85 4.63 6.79 0.61
CA TYR A 85 4.77 6.14 -0.69
C TYR A 85 4.52 7.10 -1.85
N VAL A 86 3.46 7.90 -1.77
CA VAL A 86 3.13 8.95 -2.76
C VAL A 86 4.28 9.94 -2.91
N GLU A 87 4.86 10.40 -1.80
CA GLU A 87 5.99 11.33 -1.81
C GLU A 87 7.26 10.70 -2.39
N ARG A 88 7.61 9.48 -1.94
CA ARG A 88 8.84 8.78 -2.33
C ARG A 88 8.83 8.37 -3.80
N PHE A 89 7.70 7.90 -4.31
CA PHE A 89 7.58 7.33 -5.66
C PHE A 89 6.76 8.18 -6.63
N ARG A 90 6.31 9.37 -6.22
CA ARG A 90 5.50 10.29 -7.05
C ARG A 90 4.23 9.63 -7.62
N GLN A 91 3.66 8.69 -6.87
CA GLN A 91 2.39 8.06 -7.22
C GLN A 91 1.22 9.03 -7.08
N GLN A 92 0.14 8.79 -7.83
CA GLN A 92 -1.07 9.60 -7.67
C GLN A 92 -1.80 9.29 -6.36
N SER A 93 -1.81 8.02 -5.96
CA SER A 93 -2.45 7.57 -4.73
C SER A 93 -1.98 6.17 -4.31
N VAL A 94 -2.27 5.80 -3.06
CA VAL A 94 -2.24 4.42 -2.59
C VAL A 94 -3.67 4.06 -2.19
N GLY A 95 -4.23 2.98 -2.74
CA GLY A 95 -5.56 2.53 -2.36
C GLY A 95 -5.58 2.07 -0.89
N ILE A 96 -6.72 2.20 -0.22
CA ILE A 96 -6.91 1.62 1.10
C ILE A 96 -8.33 1.07 1.24
N THR A 97 -8.45 -0.14 1.77
CA THR A 97 -9.71 -0.65 2.31
C THR A 97 -9.52 -0.90 3.80
N ILE A 98 -10.55 -0.57 4.59
CA ILE A 98 -10.56 -0.82 6.03
C ILE A 98 -11.88 -1.51 6.34
N VAL A 99 -11.81 -2.64 7.02
CA VAL A 99 -12.99 -3.37 7.50
C VAL A 99 -12.85 -3.66 8.99
N PRO A 100 -13.95 -3.64 9.76
CA PRO A 100 -13.96 -4.20 11.11
C PRO A 100 -13.55 -5.68 11.06
N ALA A 101 -12.75 -6.12 12.03
CA ALA A 101 -12.31 -7.51 12.12
C ALA A 101 -12.34 -8.00 13.57
N CYS A 102 -12.68 -9.27 13.74
CA CYS A 102 -12.35 -10.04 14.94
C CYS A 102 -11.04 -10.78 14.64
N ALA A 103 -10.00 -10.52 15.43
CA ALA A 103 -8.72 -11.20 15.31
C ALA A 103 -8.12 -11.43 16.69
N SER A 104 -7.19 -12.38 16.78
CA SER A 104 -6.39 -12.70 17.96
C SER A 104 -5.03 -13.15 17.47
N PHE A 105 -3.98 -12.78 18.19
CA PHE A 105 -2.59 -13.14 17.91
C PHE A 105 -1.98 -13.86 19.11
#